data_AF-A0A381V0P8-F1
#
_entry.id   AF-A0A381V0P8-F1
#
_cell.length_a   1.000
_cell.length_b   1.000
_cell.length_c   1.000
_cell.angle_alpha   90.00
_cell.angle_beta   90.00
_cell.angle_gamma   90.00
#
_symmetry.space_group_name_H-M   'P 1'
#
loop_
_entity.id
_entity.type
_entity.pdbx_description
1 polymer ?
#
loop_
_entity_poly.entity_id
_entity_poly.type
_entity_poly.pdbx_seq_one_letter_code
_entity_poly.pdbx_strand_id
1 'polypeptide(L)'
;MGCSAKKPVNIYESEEFKALSDKDILAGESIWATTCFRCHMYGSNGGVVLTDKAHWDKTAAKGFDELYSNVLNGKEGVGGVMPPRGLCNSCSDDEIKKSVYYFFHLAKIVQDAESEKETENAENSM
;
A
#
# COMPACT_ATOMS: atom_id res chain seq x y z
N MET A 1 16.93 19.26 -23.16
CA MET A 1 15.91 18.40 -22.53
C MET A 1 15.99 18.59 -21.01
N GLY A 2 15.19 19.49 -20.45
CA GLY A 2 15.14 19.72 -19.01
C GLY A 2 14.07 18.84 -18.39
N CYS A 3 14.44 17.66 -17.89
CA CYS A 3 13.56 16.88 -17.04
C CYS A 3 13.54 17.54 -15.66
N SER A 4 12.63 18.48 -15.45
CA SER A 4 12.24 18.88 -14.10
C SER A 4 11.69 17.63 -13.41
N ALA A 5 12.51 16.98 -12.59
CA ALA A 5 12.05 15.89 -11.73
C ALA A 5 10.92 16.46 -10.87
N LYS A 6 9.67 16.12 -11.20
CA LYS A 6 8.51 16.44 -10.34
C LYS A 6 8.82 15.82 -8.98
N LYS A 7 8.73 16.63 -7.92
CA LYS A 7 8.84 16.11 -6.57
C LYS A 7 7.79 15.01 -6.39
N PRO A 8 8.13 13.90 -5.73
CA PRO A 8 7.16 12.84 -5.48
C PRO A 8 6.01 13.42 -4.66
N VAL A 9 4.79 13.18 -5.13
CA VAL A 9 3.57 13.50 -4.40
C VAL A 9 3.30 12.34 -3.43
N ASN A 10 2.96 12.66 -2.18
CA ASN A 10 2.58 11.64 -1.22
C ASN A 10 1.37 10.85 -1.76
N ILE A 11 1.40 9.52 -1.69
CA ILE A 11 0.33 8.67 -2.23
C ILE A 11 -1.05 9.04 -1.66
N TYR A 12 -1.16 9.30 -0.36
CA TYR A 12 -2.44 9.68 0.25
C TYR A 12 -2.96 11.04 -0.23
N GLU A 13 -2.04 11.88 -0.73
CA GLU A 13 -2.34 13.21 -1.23
C GLU A 13 -2.49 13.29 -2.74
N SER A 14 -2.22 12.19 -3.48
CA SER A 14 -2.29 12.20 -4.93
C SER A 14 -3.74 12.27 -5.43
N GLU A 15 -3.93 12.92 -6.56
CA GLU A 15 -5.24 13.03 -7.20
C GLU A 15 -5.75 11.66 -7.62
N GLU A 16 -4.87 10.77 -8.09
CA GLU A 16 -5.22 9.41 -8.47
C GLU A 16 -5.74 8.58 -7.30
N PHE A 17 -5.15 8.73 -6.11
CA PHE A 17 -5.62 8.03 -4.91
C PHE A 17 -6.94 8.60 -4.41
N LYS A 18 -7.08 9.94 -4.40
CA LYS A 18 -8.31 10.62 -3.98
C LYS A 18 -9.48 10.38 -4.95
N ALA A 19 -9.18 10.13 -6.22
CA ALA A 19 -10.17 9.90 -7.28
C ALA A 19 -10.52 8.41 -7.49
N LEU A 20 -10.09 7.50 -6.61
CA LEU A 20 -10.47 6.09 -6.70
C LEU A 20 -11.99 5.95 -6.64
N SER A 21 -12.57 5.31 -7.66
CA SER A 21 -14.00 4.95 -7.65
C SER A 21 -14.23 3.64 -6.92
N ASP A 22 -15.48 3.37 -6.53
CA ASP A 22 -15.87 2.07 -5.94
C ASP A 22 -15.45 0.89 -6.82
N LYS A 23 -15.50 1.06 -8.15
CA LYS A 23 -15.05 0.02 -9.09
C LYS A 23 -13.55 -0.21 -9.03
N ASP A 24 -12.76 0.85 -8.87
CA ASP A 24 -11.31 0.73 -8.73
C ASP A 24 -10.93 0.06 -7.41
N ILE A 25 -11.63 0.42 -6.32
CA ILE A 25 -11.49 -0.20 -5.00
C ILE A 25 -11.80 -1.69 -5.08
N LEU A 26 -12.94 -2.08 -5.65
CA LEU A 26 -13.35 -3.49 -5.79
C LEU A 26 -12.38 -4.30 -6.65
N ALA A 27 -11.90 -3.72 -7.76
CA ALA A 27 -10.91 -4.38 -8.61
C ALA A 27 -9.58 -4.58 -7.87
N GLY A 28 -9.11 -3.55 -7.17
CA GLY A 28 -7.87 -3.61 -6.39
C GLY A 28 -7.95 -4.59 -5.22
N GLU A 29 -9.10 -4.64 -4.53
CA GLU A 29 -9.40 -5.58 -3.47
C GLU A 29 -9.31 -7.03 -3.94
N SER A 30 -9.87 -7.34 -5.12
CA SER A 30 -9.86 -8.70 -5.67
C SER A 30 -8.43 -9.21 -5.85
N ILE A 31 -7.53 -8.38 -6.41
CA ILE A 31 -6.12 -8.73 -6.57
C ILE A 31 -5.42 -8.82 -5.21
N TRP A 32 -5.71 -7.88 -4.31
CA TRP A 32 -5.15 -7.86 -2.97
C TRP A 32 -5.44 -9.16 -2.22
N ALA A 33 -6.72 -9.53 -2.14
CA ALA A 33 -7.20 -10.70 -1.42
C ALA A 33 -6.64 -12.01 -2.00
N THR A 34 -6.46 -12.08 -3.31
CA THR A 34 -6.01 -13.30 -4.00
C THR A 34 -4.50 -13.48 -4.01
N THR A 35 -3.71 -12.41 -3.84
CA THR A 35 -2.25 -12.47 -4.01
C THR A 35 -1.49 -11.79 -2.87
N CYS A 36 -1.68 -10.49 -2.69
CA CYS A 36 -0.85 -9.66 -1.83
C CYS A 36 -1.12 -9.84 -0.33
N PHE A 37 -2.38 -10.09 0.04
CA PHE A 37 -2.86 -10.27 1.42
C PHE A 37 -2.01 -11.29 2.21
N ARG A 38 -1.59 -12.38 1.56
CA ARG A 38 -0.88 -13.50 2.18
C ARG A 38 0.38 -13.07 2.94
N CYS A 39 1.09 -12.07 2.43
CA CYS A 39 2.32 -11.57 3.03
C CYS A 39 2.10 -10.32 3.87
N HIS A 40 1.23 -9.41 3.43
CA HIS A 40 1.11 -8.09 4.01
C HIS A 40 0.01 -7.93 5.06
N MET A 41 -0.87 -8.93 5.24
CA MET A 41 -1.81 -8.91 6.37
C MET A 41 -1.11 -9.28 7.67
N TYR A 42 -0.27 -10.31 7.64
CA TYR A 42 0.30 -10.94 8.84
C TYR A 42 1.83 -10.87 8.91
N GLY A 43 2.47 -10.29 7.90
CA GLY A 43 3.93 -10.17 7.83
C GLY A 43 4.64 -11.44 7.40
N SER A 44 3.92 -12.40 6.82
CA SER A 44 4.48 -13.65 6.32
C SER A 44 5.60 -13.39 5.31
N ASN A 45 6.65 -14.22 5.34
CA ASN A 45 7.81 -14.13 4.44
C ASN A 45 8.52 -12.76 4.45
N GLY A 46 8.43 -12.02 5.56
CA GLY A 46 9.04 -10.69 5.66
C GLY A 46 8.23 -9.56 5.02
N GLY A 47 6.95 -9.83 4.69
CA GLY A 47 6.02 -8.80 4.28
C GLY A 47 5.87 -7.74 5.37
N VAL A 48 5.73 -6.48 4.98
CA VAL A 48 5.41 -5.42 5.93
C VAL A 48 3.90 -5.41 6.16
N VAL A 49 3.48 -5.39 7.43
CA VAL A 49 2.06 -5.41 7.83
C VAL A 49 1.40 -4.06 7.64
N LEU A 50 0.11 -4.05 7.30
CA LEU A 50 -0.71 -2.83 7.12
C LEU A 50 -0.67 -1.86 8.32
N THR A 51 -0.55 -2.39 9.54
CA THR A 51 -0.55 -1.65 10.80
C THR A 51 0.76 -0.91 11.07
N ASP A 52 1.84 -1.18 10.30
CA ASP A 52 3.09 -0.43 10.41
C ASP A 52 2.97 0.95 9.73
N LYS A 53 2.25 1.85 10.39
CA LYS A 53 1.99 3.21 9.90
C LYS A 53 3.28 3.96 9.58
N ALA A 54 4.29 3.86 10.43
CA ALA A 54 5.55 4.57 10.25
C ALA A 54 6.28 4.12 8.98
N HIS A 55 6.22 2.83 8.63
CA HIS A 55 6.73 2.34 7.36
C HIS A 55 5.92 2.87 6.17
N TRP A 56 4.58 2.75 6.23
CA TRP A 56 3.72 3.12 5.11
C TRP A 56 3.69 4.62 4.84
N ASP A 57 3.77 5.47 5.88
CA ASP A 57 3.91 6.92 5.73
C ASP A 57 5.21 7.28 4.99
N LYS A 58 6.33 6.63 5.34
CA LYS A 58 7.62 6.83 4.66
C LYS A 58 7.57 6.36 3.21
N THR A 59 6.91 5.23 2.96
CA THR A 59 6.73 4.70 1.61
C THR A 59 5.83 5.61 0.78
N ALA A 60 4.72 6.09 1.35
CA ALA A 60 3.81 7.03 0.70
C ALA A 60 4.51 8.34 0.32
N ALA A 61 5.39 8.86 1.18
CA ALA A 61 6.15 10.09 0.93
C ALA A 61 7.13 9.99 -0.25
N LYS A 62 7.57 8.78 -0.61
CA LYS A 62 8.40 8.54 -1.81
C LYS A 62 7.59 8.59 -3.10
N GLY A 63 6.27 8.51 -3.00
CA GLY A 63 5.34 8.60 -4.12
C GLY A 63 5.07 7.26 -4.80
N PHE A 64 4.03 7.27 -5.64
CA PHE A 64 3.47 6.06 -6.22
C PHE A 64 4.39 5.40 -7.25
N ASP A 65 5.05 6.16 -8.12
CA ASP A 65 5.81 5.60 -9.23
C ASP A 65 7.00 4.74 -8.78
N GLU A 66 7.75 5.19 -7.75
CA GLU A 66 8.84 4.42 -7.18
C GLU A 66 8.31 3.12 -6.55
N LEU A 67 7.25 3.23 -5.77
CA LEU A 67 6.65 2.06 -5.14
C LEU A 67 6.13 1.07 -6.19
N TYR A 68 5.37 1.54 -7.16
CA TYR A 68 4.77 0.70 -8.18
C TYR A 68 5.82 0.01 -9.05
N SER A 69 6.91 0.71 -9.39
CA SER A 69 8.06 0.09 -10.05
C SER A 69 8.67 -1.05 -9.22
N ASN A 70 8.81 -0.86 -7.90
CA ASN A 70 9.26 -1.93 -7.00
C ASN A 70 8.26 -3.10 -6.96
N VAL A 71 6.96 -2.84 -6.99
CA VAL A 71 5.94 -3.90 -7.02
C VAL A 71 6.03 -4.71 -8.31
N LEU A 72 6.18 -4.06 -9.47
CA LEU A 72 6.27 -4.75 -10.75
C LEU A 72 7.56 -5.58 -10.88
N ASN A 73 8.69 -5.01 -10.46
CA ASN A 73 10.01 -5.63 -10.65
C ASN A 73 10.44 -6.52 -9.49
N GLY A 74 9.71 -6.48 -8.38
CA GLY A 74 10.12 -7.11 -7.12
C GLY A 74 11.08 -6.23 -6.33
N LYS A 75 11.19 -6.50 -5.03
CA LYS A 75 12.02 -5.72 -4.12
C LYS A 75 12.60 -6.59 -3.03
N GLU A 76 13.91 -6.52 -2.86
CA GLU A 76 14.57 -7.04 -1.67
C GLU A 76 14.43 -6.03 -0.53
N GLY A 77 13.99 -6.51 0.63
CA GLY A 77 13.89 -5.77 1.86
C GLY A 77 14.66 -6.46 2.99
N VAL A 78 14.79 -5.76 4.12
CA VAL A 78 15.50 -6.29 5.29
C VAL A 78 14.82 -7.55 5.85
N GLY A 79 13.49 -7.61 5.77
CA GLY A 79 12.70 -8.74 6.29
C GLY A 79 12.54 -9.91 5.32
N GLY A 80 12.78 -9.71 4.02
CA GLY A 80 12.49 -10.71 2.99
C GLY A 80 12.43 -10.11 1.59
N VAL A 81 11.99 -10.92 0.63
CA VAL A 81 11.90 -10.53 -0.78
C VAL A 81 10.44 -10.44 -1.18
N MET A 82 10.02 -9.28 -1.68
CA MET A 82 8.76 -9.12 -2.41
C MET A 82 8.97 -9.60 -3.85
N PRO A 83 8.32 -10.68 -4.29
CA PRO A 83 8.48 -11.16 -5.66
C PRO A 83 7.92 -10.16 -6.68
N PRO A 84 8.41 -10.20 -7.94
CA PRO A 84 7.85 -9.40 -9.02
C PRO A 84 6.34 -9.57 -9.14
N ARG A 85 5.65 -8.46 -9.39
CA ARG A 85 4.19 -8.38 -9.58
C ARG A 85 3.38 -8.91 -8.40
N GLY A 86 3.98 -9.04 -7.21
CA GLY A 86 3.32 -9.65 -6.04
C GLY A 86 2.84 -11.09 -6.30
N LEU A 87 3.54 -11.83 -7.19
CA LEU A 87 3.15 -13.15 -7.71
C LEU A 87 1.90 -13.18 -8.61
N CYS A 88 1.29 -12.04 -8.94
CA CYS A 88 0.21 -12.01 -9.93
C CYS A 88 0.74 -11.91 -11.36
N ASN A 89 1.25 -13.03 -11.89
CA ASN A 89 1.80 -13.09 -13.24
C ASN A 89 0.74 -12.93 -14.35
N SER A 90 -0.53 -13.21 -14.04
CA SER A 90 -1.65 -13.07 -14.98
C SER A 90 -2.36 -11.72 -14.91
N CYS A 91 -2.10 -10.92 -13.87
CA CYS A 91 -2.70 -9.59 -13.76
C CYS A 91 -2.12 -8.66 -14.82
N SER A 92 -2.94 -7.77 -15.35
CA SER A 92 -2.49 -6.59 -16.07
C SER A 92 -1.80 -5.59 -15.11
N ASP A 93 -1.00 -4.69 -15.68
CA ASP A 93 -0.35 -3.63 -14.91
C ASP A 93 -1.38 -2.70 -14.24
N ASP A 94 -2.50 -2.41 -14.91
CA ASP A 94 -3.59 -1.60 -14.36
C ASP A 94 -4.27 -2.27 -13.15
N GLU A 95 -4.49 -3.59 -13.20
CA GLU A 95 -5.02 -4.35 -12.06
C GLU A 95 -4.07 -4.32 -10.86
N ILE A 96 -2.76 -4.49 -11.08
CA ILE A 96 -1.75 -4.36 -10.01
C ILE A 96 -1.75 -2.93 -9.46
N LYS A 97 -1.82 -1.92 -10.33
CA LYS A 97 -1.86 -0.51 -9.93
C LYS A 97 -3.04 -0.23 -9.00
N LYS A 98 -4.24 -0.68 -9.38
CA LYS A 98 -5.45 -0.59 -8.55
C LYS A 98 -5.30 -1.33 -7.24
N SER A 99 -4.66 -2.50 -7.24
CA SER A 99 -4.39 -3.26 -6.02
C SER A 99 -3.45 -2.53 -5.06
N VAL A 100 -2.39 -1.89 -5.57
CA VAL A 100 -1.50 -1.06 -4.75
C VAL A 100 -2.27 0.15 -4.19
N TYR A 101 -3.12 0.80 -4.97
CA TYR A 101 -3.94 1.89 -4.43
C TYR A 101 -4.95 1.42 -3.39
N TYR A 102 -5.63 0.29 -3.63
CA TYR A 102 -6.50 -0.35 -2.65
C TYR A 102 -5.74 -0.68 -1.35
N PHE A 103 -4.49 -1.13 -1.46
CA PHE A 103 -3.65 -1.39 -0.29
C PHE A 103 -3.47 -0.13 0.58
N PHE A 104 -3.16 1.03 -0.01
CA PHE A 104 -3.07 2.28 0.75
C PHE A 104 -4.42 2.73 1.29
N HIS A 105 -5.51 2.48 0.56
CA HIS A 105 -6.87 2.74 1.04
C HIS A 105 -7.17 1.91 2.29
N LEU A 106 -6.91 0.61 2.25
CA LEU A 106 -7.07 -0.29 3.38
C LEU A 106 -6.14 0.07 4.56
N ALA A 107 -4.86 0.38 4.27
CA ALA A 107 -3.89 0.78 5.29
C ALA A 107 -4.38 2.01 6.07
N LYS A 108 -4.91 3.02 5.36
CA LYS A 108 -5.48 4.21 5.99
C LYS A 108 -6.64 3.85 6.94
N ILE A 109 -7.59 3.05 6.48
CA ILE A 109 -8.73 2.60 7.31
C ILE A 109 -8.26 1.88 8.57
N VAL A 110 -7.32 0.94 8.43
CA VAL A 110 -6.80 0.15 9.56
C VAL A 110 -6.09 1.05 10.57
N GLN A 111 -5.25 1.97 10.10
CA GLN A 111 -4.48 2.87 10.95
C GLN A 111 -5.36 3.90 11.66
N ASP A 112 -6.37 4.44 10.97
CA ASP A 112 -7.34 5.36 11.56
C ASP A 112 -8.10 4.63 12.69
N ALA A 113 -8.56 3.40 12.46
CA ALA A 113 -9.25 2.59 13.47
C ALA A 113 -8.35 2.16 14.66
N GLU A 114 -7.05 1.97 14.46
CA GLU A 114 -6.12 1.71 15.57
C GLU A 114 -5.90 2.96 16.42
N SER A 115 -5.82 4.14 15.81
CA SER A 115 -5.69 5.40 16.54
C SER A 115 -6.89 5.68 17.45
N GLU A 116 -8.10 5.35 16.99
CA GLU A 116 -9.34 5.48 17.79
C GLU A 116 -9.33 4.54 19.01
N LYS A 117 -8.87 3.29 18.83
CA LYS A 117 -8.75 2.32 19.94
C LYS A 117 -7.69 2.72 20.96
N GLU A 118 -6.57 3.30 20.51
CA GLU A 118 -5.54 3.82 21.41
C GLU A 118 -6.07 4.98 22.26
N THR A 119 -6.87 5.88 21.67
CA THR A 119 -7.52 6.95 22.41
C THR A 119 -8.53 6.43 23.44
N GLU A 120 -9.36 5.46 23.07
CA GLU A 120 -10.36 4.86 23.97
C GLU A 120 -9.71 4.09 25.14
N ASN A 121 -8.63 3.34 24.86
CA ASN A 121 -7.88 2.62 25.90
C ASN A 121 -7.17 3.57 26.87
N ALA A 122 -6.67 4.72 26.38
CA ALA A 122 -6.05 5.73 27.22
C ALA A 122 -7.06 6.41 28.15
N GLU A 123 -8.28 6.68 27.66
CA GLU A 123 -9.37 7.26 28.46
C GLU A 123 -9.94 6.28 29.49
N ASN A 124 -10.10 4.99 29.15
CA ASN A 124 -10.60 3.96 30.06
C ASN A 124 -9.57 3.45 31.09
N SER A 125 -8.31 3.90 31.00
CA SER A 125 -7.24 3.54 31.95
C SER A 125 -6.90 4.65 32.95
N MET A 126 -7.65 5.76 32.94
CA MET A 126 -7.60 6.87 33.91
C MET A 126 -8.75 6.78 34.92
#